data_AF-A0A2H6GT23-F1
#
_entry.id   AF-A0A2H6GT23-F1
#
_cell.length_a   1.000
_cell.length_b   1.000
_cell.length_c   1.000
_cell.angle_alpha   90.00
_cell.angle_beta   90.00
_cell.angle_gamma   90.00
#
_symmetry.space_group_name_H-M   'P 1'
#
loop_
_entity.id
_entity.type
_entity.pdbx_description
1 polymer ?
#
loop_
_entity_poly.entity_id
_entity_poly.type
_entity_poly.pdbx_seq_one_letter_code
_entity_poly.pdbx_strand_id
1 'polypeptide(L)' 'MSRVCDICGRGPQTGFAVSHSKVATKRKFNVNLQTKKIDGKRKKVCTKCIKTMSKVKSA' A
#
# COMPACT_ATOMS: atom_id res chain seq x y z
N MET A 1 -2.17 13.83 3.04
CA MET A 1 -1.08 12.99 2.47
C MET A 1 -1.66 11.81 1.70
N SER A 2 -1.44 11.77 0.38
CA SER A 2 -1.83 10.65 -0.49
C SER A 2 -1.10 9.37 -0.06
N ARG A 3 -1.85 8.35 0.37
CA ARG A 3 -1.31 7.01 0.66
C ARG A 3 -1.16 6.22 -0.64
N VAL A 4 -0.28 6.71 -1.52
CA VAL A 4 -0.01 6.09 -2.83
C VAL A 4 1.42 5.53 -2.85
N CYS A 5 1.58 4.39 -3.53
CA CYS A 5 2.86 3.76 -3.83
C CYS A 5 3.57 4.48 -4.97
N ASP A 6 4.78 5.01 -4.75
CA ASP A 6 5.53 5.76 -5.77
C ASP A 6 6.06 4.88 -6.93
N ILE A 7 6.12 3.57 -6.73
CA ILE A 7 6.60 2.60 -7.75
C ILE A 7 5.45 2.06 -8.59
N CYS A 8 4.31 1.81 -7.96
CA CYS A 8 3.24 0.98 -8.50
C CYS A 8 1.91 1.70 -8.62
N GLY A 9 1.81 2.96 -8.19
CA GLY A 9 0.60 3.78 -8.26
C GLY A 9 -0.56 3.31 -7.38
N ARG A 10 -0.42 2.20 -6.63
CA ARG A 10 -1.51 1.68 -5.79
C ARG A 10 -1.88 2.66 -4.69
N GLY A 11 -3.13 3.10 -4.72
CA GLY A 11 -3.74 3.95 -3.71
C GLY A 11 -4.70 3.19 -2.79
N PRO A 12 -5.29 3.90 -1.82
CA PRO A 12 -6.30 3.32 -0.95
C PRO A 12 -7.58 3.00 -1.75
N GLN A 13 -8.18 1.86 -1.48
CA GLN A 13 -9.50 1.51 -2.03
C GLN A 13 -10.61 1.89 -1.05
N THR A 14 -11.80 2.11 -1.57
CA THR A 14 -13.01 2.37 -0.77
C THR A 14 -13.84 1.10 -0.64
N GLY A 15 -14.53 0.94 0.49
CA GLY A 15 -15.60 -0.04 0.63
C GLY A 15 -16.30 0.11 1.97
N PHE A 16 -16.85 -0.99 2.50
CA PHE A 16 -17.65 -0.94 3.72
C PHE A 16 -17.08 -1.83 4.83
N ALA A 17 -17.27 -1.40 6.07
CA ALA A 17 -17.30 -2.30 7.23
C ALA A 17 -18.76 -2.72 7.43
N VAL A 18 -19.02 -4.02 7.32
CA VAL A 18 -20.36 -4.60 7.48
C VAL A 18 -20.44 -5.22 8.87
N SER A 19 -21.39 -4.78 9.68
CA SER A 19 -21.63 -5.36 11.02
C SER A 19 -22.39 -6.68 10.93
N HIS A 20 -22.51 -7.38 12.06
CA HIS A 20 -23.31 -8.61 12.15
C HIS A 20 -24.77 -8.39 11.71
N SER A 21 -25.34 -7.23 12.01
CA SER A 21 -26.68 -6.80 11.60
C SER A 21 -26.74 -6.24 10.16
N LYS A 22 -25.71 -6.45 9.33
CA LYS A 22 -25.58 -5.94 7.95
C LYS A 22 -25.59 -4.42 7.81
N VAL A 23 -25.29 -3.67 8.87
CA VAL A 23 -25.13 -2.21 8.77
C VAL A 23 -23.79 -1.91 8.10
N ALA A 24 -23.83 -1.23 6.96
CA ALA A 24 -22.66 -0.91 6.16
C ALA A 24 -22.17 0.52 6.44
N THR A 25 -20.97 0.66 7.01
CA THR A 25 -20.31 1.96 7.22
C THR A 25 -19.15 2.14 6.25
N LYS A 26 -18.98 3.36 5.69
CA LYS A 26 -17.91 3.64 4.72
C LYS A 26 -16.53 3.50 5.38
N ARG A 27 -15.62 2.74 4.75
CA ARG A 27 -14.22 2.62 5.18
C ARG A 27 -13.24 2.75 4.02
N LYS A 28 -11.99 3.08 4.36
CA LYS A 28 -10.86 3.11 3.43
C LYS A 28 -9.94 1.94 3.70
N PHE A 29 -9.65 1.15 2.68
CA PHE A 29 -8.64 0.11 2.66
C PHE A 29 -7.30 0.74 2.29
N ASN A 30 -6.50 1.03 3.32
CA ASN A 30 -5.20 1.65 3.11
C ASN A 30 -4.17 0.60 2.68
N VAL A 31 -3.36 0.95 1.68
CA VAL A 31 -2.19 0.15 1.32
C VAL A 31 -1.14 0.27 2.43
N ASN A 32 -0.53 -0.86 2.81
CA ASN A 32 0.61 -0.85 3.73
C ASN A 32 1.84 -0.25 3.01
N LEU A 33 2.09 1.03 3.27
CA LEU A 33 3.19 1.80 2.70
C LEU A 33 4.31 1.92 3.71
N GLN A 34 5.53 1.67 3.24
CA GLN A 34 6.75 1.75 4.01
C GLN A 34 7.68 2.76 3.36
N THR A 35 8.39 3.55 4.16
CA THR A 35 9.34 4.53 3.63
C THR A 35 10.70 3.86 3.46
N LYS A 36 11.19 3.76 2.23
CA LYS A 36 12.53 3.20 1.93
C LYS A 36 13.34 4.13 1.05
N LYS A 37 14.67 4.04 1.17
CA LYS A 37 15.60 4.72 0.27
C LYS A 37 15.81 3.86 -0.97
N ILE A 38 15.42 4.38 -2.12
CA ILE A 38 15.59 3.74 -3.43
C ILE A 38 16.24 4.79 -4.34
N ASP A 39 17.37 4.44 -4.95
CA ASP A 39 18.15 5.31 -5.84
C ASP A 39 18.45 6.70 -5.22
N GLY A 40 18.93 6.69 -3.97
CA GLY A 40 19.30 7.91 -3.24
C GLY A 40 18.12 8.71 -2.65
N LYS A 41 16.87 8.47 -3.09
CA LYS A 41 15.68 9.22 -2.65
C LYS A 41 14.79 8.41 -1.70
N ARG A 42 14.16 9.09 -0.74
CA ARG A 42 13.14 8.48 0.13
C ARG A 42 11.82 8.39 -0.64
N LYS A 43 11.33 7.17 -0.86
CA LYS A 43 10.06 6.88 -1.54
C LYS A 43 9.12 6.11 -0.62
N LYS A 44 7.81 6.30 -0.77
CA LYS A 44 6.77 5.49 -0.13
C LYS A 44 6.44 4.30 -1.01
N VAL A 45 6.69 3.11 -0.50
CA VAL A 45 6.64 1.88 -1.30
C VAL A 45 5.72 0.87 -0.62
N CYS A 46 4.87 0.22 -1.41
CA CYS A 46 4.03 -0.84 -0.88
C CYS A 46 4.84 -2.10 -0.55
N THR A 47 4.39 -2.86 0.44
CA THR A 47 5.04 -4.11 0.85
C THR A 47 5.17 -5.14 -0.28
N LYS A 48 4.24 -5.17 -1.25
CA LYS A 48 4.33 -6.05 -2.42
C LYS A 48 5.51 -5.69 -3.32
N CYS A 49 5.74 -4.40 -3.58
CA CYS A 49 6.90 -3.95 -4.34
C CYS A 49 8.21 -4.23 -3.62
N ILE A 50 8.25 -4.05 -2.29
CA ILE A 50 9.42 -4.39 -1.48
C ILE A 50 9.75 -5.88 -1.62
N LYS A 51 8.73 -6.75 -1.53
CA LYS A 51 8.89 -8.21 -1.68
C LYS A 51 9.38 -8.60 -3.08
N THR A 52 8.96 -7.91 -4.13
CA THR A 52 9.45 -8.16 -5.49
C THR A 52 10.91 -7.71 -5.64
N MET A 53 11.23 -6.50 -5.17
CA MET A 53 12.59 -5.95 -5.25
C MET A 53 13.62 -6.78 -4.49
N SER A 54 13.25 -7.37 -3.35
CA SER A 54 14.15 -8.24 -2.58
C SER A 54 14.51 -9.52 -3.32
N LYS A 55 13.58 -10.08 -4.12
CA LYS A 55 13.82 -11.29 -4.92
C LYS A 55 14.77 -11.07 -6.09
N VAL A 56 14.69 -9.91 -6.75
CA VAL A 56 15.55 -9.58 -7.90
C VAL A 56 17.02 -9.41 -7.49
N LYS A 57 17.29 -8.98 -6.26
CA LYS A 57 18.67 -8.87 -5.72
C LYS A 57 19.31 -10.21 -5.35
N SER A 58 18.54 -11.28 -5.25
CA SER A 58 19.02 -12.60 -4.80
C SER A 58 19.38 -13.53 -5.97
N ALA A 59 19.16 -13.10 -7.21
CA ALA A 59 19.47 -13.81 -8.43
C ALA A 59 20.72 -13.22 -9.09
#